data_AF-E0NKS9-F1
#
_entry.id   AF-E0NKS9-F1
#
_cell.length_a   1.000
_cell.length_b   1.000
_cell.length_c   1.000
_cell.angle_alpha   90.00
_cell.angle_beta   90.00
_cell.angle_gamma   90.00
#
_symmetry.space_group_name_H-M   'P 1'
#
loop_
_entity.id
_entity.type
_entity.pdbx_description
1 polymer ?
#
loop_
_entity_poly.entity_id
_entity_poly.type
_entity_poly.pdbx_seq_one_letter_code
_entity_poly.pdbx_strand_id
1 'polypeptide(L)'
;MKKIFFRIFSIVIILVVLVFILRIYNDHKYKDNNAFKFPEYYKDVTNISLYPTDIDGVDVTYVDEGRMQGFRFTPKEKLHKGLVICFGGSDGGPNFETAKRLAEDGYETFALFMFGMKNQEQTLRKIPLEQFEDVISYINENIKDNKPISVVAASKGAEYALNLASKYSEIDNLILMA
;
A
#
# COMPACT_ATOMS: atom_id res chain seq x y z
N MET A 1 -0.24 -60.76 -24.19
CA MET A 1 0.21 -59.36 -24.40
C MET A 1 -0.94 -58.38 -24.61
N LYS A 2 -1.83 -58.53 -25.61
CA LYS A 2 -2.94 -57.59 -25.88
C LYS A 2 -3.89 -57.33 -24.69
N LYS A 3 -4.25 -58.36 -23.91
CA LYS A 3 -5.12 -58.20 -22.72
C LYS A 3 -4.46 -57.42 -21.57
N ILE A 4 -3.14 -57.55 -21.42
CA ILE A 4 -2.37 -56.83 -20.40
C ILE A 4 -2.24 -55.36 -20.81
N PHE A 5 -1.93 -55.11 -22.09
CA PHE A 5 -1.90 -53.76 -22.65
C PHE A 5 -3.25 -53.04 -22.50
N PHE A 6 -4.37 -53.72 -22.79
CA PHE A 6 -5.71 -53.14 -22.65
C PHE A 6 -6.06 -52.80 -21.18
N ARG A 7 -5.62 -53.62 -20.22
CA ARG A 7 -5.78 -53.33 -18.79
C ARG A 7 -4.98 -52.11 -18.35
N ILE A 8 -3.72 -52.01 -18.77
CA ILE A 8 -2.87 -50.85 -18.48
C ILE A 8 -3.48 -49.59 -19.10
N PHE A 9 -3.90 -49.66 -20.36
CA PHE A 9 -4.54 -48.53 -21.05
C PHE A 9 -5.83 -48.07 -20.35
N SER A 10 -6.65 -49.02 -19.87
CA SER A 10 -7.87 -48.71 -19.10
C SER A 10 -7.54 -48.01 -17.77
N ILE A 11 -6.50 -48.46 -17.06
CA ILE A 11 -6.04 -47.83 -15.81
C ILE A 11 -5.56 -46.39 -16.07
N VAL A 12 -4.80 -46.16 -17.14
CA VAL A 12 -4.34 -44.81 -17.51
C VAL A 12 -5.51 -43.89 -17.81
N ILE A 13 -6.53 -44.34 -18.53
CA ILE A 13 -7.75 -43.55 -18.79
C ILE A 13 -8.44 -43.19 -17.47
N ILE A 14 -8.59 -44.15 -16.55
CA ILE A 14 -9.23 -43.90 -15.25
C ILE A 14 -8.45 -42.86 -14.46
N LEU A 15 -7.11 -42.93 -14.44
CA LEU A 15 -6.27 -41.94 -13.77
C LEU A 15 -6.41 -40.54 -14.39
N VAL A 16 -6.45 -40.44 -15.72
CA VAL A 16 -6.65 -39.15 -16.41
C VAL A 16 -8.01 -38.57 -16.05
N VAL A 17 -9.08 -39.37 -16.09
CA VAL A 17 -10.43 -38.93 -15.71
C VAL A 17 -10.45 -38.48 -14.24
N LEU A 18 -9.79 -39.22 -13.34
CA LEU A 18 -9.68 -38.84 -11.93
C LEU A 18 -8.99 -37.48 -11.76
N VAL A 19 -7.90 -37.21 -12.49
CA VAL A 19 -7.22 -35.91 -12.47
C VAL A 19 -8.13 -34.79 -12.95
N PHE A 20 -8.90 -35.01 -14.02
CA PHE A 20 -9.86 -34.00 -14.51
C PHE A 20 -10.99 -33.75 -13.50
N ILE A 21 -11.54 -34.79 -12.87
CA ILE A 21 -12.56 -34.65 -11.83
C ILE A 21 -12.00 -33.88 -10.63
N LEU A 22 -10.80 -34.22 -10.17
CA LEU A 22 -10.13 -33.52 -9.08
C LEU A 22 -9.88 -32.05 -9.44
N ARG A 23 -9.46 -31.76 -10.67
CA ARG A 23 -9.24 -30.40 -11.15
C ARG A 23 -10.54 -29.59 -11.21
N ILE A 24 -11.62 -30.15 -11.76
CA ILE A 24 -12.93 -29.50 -11.81
C ILE A 24 -13.48 -29.27 -10.40
N TYR A 25 -13.36 -30.25 -9.51
CA TYR A 25 -13.77 -30.12 -8.12
C TYR A 25 -12.95 -29.05 -7.40
N ASN A 26 -11.64 -29.02 -7.61
CA ASN A 26 -10.76 -27.99 -7.05
C ASN A 26 -11.13 -26.59 -7.57
N ASP A 27 -11.33 -26.46 -8.88
CA ASP A 27 -11.78 -25.24 -9.55
C ASP A 27 -13.22 -24.84 -9.22
N HIS A 28 -14.03 -25.68 -8.57
CA HIS A 28 -15.37 -25.30 -8.08
C HIS A 28 -15.37 -25.01 -6.58
N LYS A 29 -14.68 -25.83 -5.79
CA LYS A 29 -14.63 -25.71 -4.33
C LYS A 29 -13.68 -24.61 -3.86
N TYR A 30 -12.54 -24.47 -4.56
CA TYR A 30 -11.51 -23.47 -4.30
C TYR A 30 -11.39 -22.48 -5.45
N LYS A 31 -12.44 -22.36 -6.30
CA LYS A 31 -12.59 -21.16 -7.11
C LYS A 31 -12.75 -20.02 -6.12
N ASP A 32 -11.64 -19.37 -5.81
CA ASP A 32 -11.69 -18.14 -5.09
C ASP A 32 -12.30 -17.13 -6.05
N ASN A 33 -13.62 -16.91 -5.92
CA ASN A 33 -14.29 -15.79 -6.57
C ASN A 33 -13.77 -14.46 -5.99
N ASN A 34 -12.99 -14.51 -4.90
CA ASN A 34 -12.03 -13.48 -4.56
C ASN A 34 -10.74 -13.75 -5.36
N ALA A 35 -10.81 -13.61 -6.69
CA ALA A 35 -9.61 -13.15 -7.38
C ALA A 35 -9.17 -11.92 -6.60
N PHE A 36 -8.04 -11.97 -5.87
CA PHE A 36 -7.54 -10.90 -5.00
C PHE A 36 -7.98 -9.56 -5.57
N LYS A 37 -9.09 -9.01 -5.06
CA LYS A 37 -9.66 -7.80 -5.63
C LYS A 37 -8.80 -6.71 -5.04
N PHE A 38 -7.66 -6.50 -5.70
CA PHE A 38 -6.81 -5.39 -5.41
C PHE A 38 -7.69 -4.14 -5.43
N PRO A 39 -7.58 -3.28 -4.41
CA PRO A 39 -8.26 -2.01 -4.40
C PRO A 39 -8.15 -1.30 -5.76
N GLU A 40 -9.21 -0.61 -6.18
CA GLU A 40 -9.29 -0.08 -7.54
C GLU A 40 -8.13 0.86 -7.89
N TYR A 41 -7.60 1.57 -6.90
CA TYR A 41 -6.45 2.46 -7.06
C TYR A 41 -5.17 1.74 -7.52
N TYR A 42 -5.06 0.42 -7.42
CA TYR A 42 -3.93 -0.31 -8.03
C TYR A 42 -4.00 -0.37 -9.56
N LYS A 43 -5.15 -0.07 -10.17
CA LYS A 43 -5.26 0.06 -11.65
C LYS A 43 -4.46 1.26 -12.16
N ASP A 44 -4.46 2.34 -11.39
CA ASP A 44 -3.68 3.56 -11.64
C ASP A 44 -3.48 4.29 -10.30
N VAL A 45 -2.30 4.15 -9.72
CA VAL A 45 -1.98 4.72 -8.39
C VAL A 45 -1.99 6.25 -8.40
N THR A 46 -1.86 6.88 -9.56
CA THR A 46 -1.86 8.35 -9.70
C THR A 46 -3.26 8.92 -9.89
N ASN A 47 -4.25 8.06 -10.18
CA ASN A 47 -5.64 8.47 -10.29
C ASN A 47 -6.30 8.55 -8.91
N ILE A 48 -6.30 9.75 -8.34
CA ILE A 48 -6.83 10.06 -7.01
C ILE A 48 -8.30 9.66 -6.85
N SER A 49 -9.10 9.69 -7.92
CA SER A 49 -10.52 9.33 -7.86
C SER A 49 -10.80 7.85 -7.56
N LEU A 50 -9.77 6.99 -7.66
CA LEU A 50 -9.88 5.56 -7.35
C LEU A 50 -9.67 5.24 -5.86
N TYR A 51 -9.27 6.21 -5.05
CA TYR A 51 -9.05 6.03 -3.62
C TYR A 51 -10.34 6.31 -2.84
N PRO A 52 -10.73 5.44 -1.90
CA PRO A 52 -11.92 5.65 -1.09
C PRO A 52 -11.69 6.77 -0.07
N THR A 53 -12.57 7.76 -0.01
CA THR A 53 -12.52 8.83 1.00
C THR A 53 -13.61 8.73 2.05
N ASP A 54 -14.66 7.94 1.79
CA ASP A 54 -15.71 7.64 2.75
C ASP A 54 -15.26 6.47 3.64
N ILE A 55 -14.65 6.80 4.78
CA ILE A 55 -14.15 5.85 5.77
C ILE A 55 -14.82 6.17 7.10
N ASP A 56 -15.49 5.19 7.68
CA ASP A 56 -16.18 5.40 8.94
C ASP A 56 -15.20 5.81 10.05
N GLY A 57 -15.59 6.79 10.85
CA GLY A 57 -14.75 7.32 11.93
C GLY A 57 -13.51 8.13 11.51
N VAL A 58 -13.23 8.30 10.21
CA VAL A 58 -11.99 8.96 9.73
C VAL A 58 -12.30 9.98 8.63
N ASP A 59 -11.87 11.22 8.84
CA ASP A 59 -11.92 12.25 7.81
C ASP A 59 -10.69 12.11 6.88
N VAL A 60 -10.95 11.85 5.60
CA VAL A 60 -9.92 11.70 4.57
C VAL A 60 -9.87 12.94 3.69
N THR A 61 -8.72 13.61 3.64
CA THR A 61 -8.49 14.75 2.75
C THR A 61 -7.29 14.51 1.86
N TYR A 62 -7.40 14.88 0.59
CA TYR A 62 -6.26 14.86 -0.32
C TYR A 62 -5.48 16.18 -0.19
N VAL A 63 -4.16 16.07 -0.08
CA VAL A 63 -3.21 17.18 0.05
C VAL A 63 -2.43 17.33 -1.27
N ASP A 64 -2.35 18.55 -1.79
CA ASP A 64 -1.56 18.95 -2.98
C ASP A 64 -0.81 20.25 -2.66
N GLU A 65 0.33 20.15 -1.98
CA GLU A 65 1.12 21.28 -1.50
C GLU A 65 2.58 21.14 -1.95
N GLY A 66 2.99 21.93 -2.95
CA GLY A 66 4.33 21.83 -3.53
C GLY A 66 4.57 20.45 -4.17
N ARG A 67 5.49 19.68 -3.58
CA ARG A 67 5.79 18.27 -3.92
C ARG A 67 5.17 17.28 -2.92
N MET A 68 4.59 17.75 -1.83
CA MET A 68 3.81 16.92 -0.91
C MET A 68 2.45 16.63 -1.53
N GLN A 69 2.28 15.40 -1.98
CA GLN A 69 0.99 14.93 -2.48
C GLN A 69 0.62 13.62 -1.82
N GLY A 70 -0.64 13.48 -1.44
CA GLY A 70 -1.13 12.28 -0.74
C GLY A 70 -2.43 12.50 0.02
N PHE A 71 -2.74 11.57 0.91
CA PHE A 71 -3.96 11.57 1.71
C PHE A 71 -3.63 11.78 3.17
N ARG A 72 -4.33 12.71 3.82
CA ARG A 72 -4.32 12.87 5.28
C ARG A 72 -5.56 12.19 5.83
N PHE A 73 -5.36 11.39 6.86
CA PHE A 73 -6.42 10.71 7.59
C PHE A 73 -6.45 11.29 9.00
N THR A 74 -7.59 11.92 9.34
CA THR A 74 -7.81 12.49 10.66
C THR A 74 -8.91 11.68 11.35
N PRO A 75 -8.60 10.85 12.35
CA PRO A 75 -9.64 10.15 13.09
C PRO A 75 -10.51 11.15 13.85
N LYS A 76 -11.82 10.89 13.91
CA LYS A 76 -12.77 11.72 14.69
C LYS A 76 -12.38 11.81 16.16
N GLU A 77 -11.80 10.73 16.68
CA GLU A 77 -11.18 10.68 18.00
C GLU A 77 -9.69 10.32 17.84
N LYS A 78 -8.81 11.31 18.03
CA LYS A 78 -7.36 11.09 18.01
C LYS A 78 -6.91 10.48 19.35
N LEU A 79 -6.66 9.17 19.34
CA LEU A 79 -6.26 8.39 20.52
C LEU A 79 -4.75 8.41 20.76
N HIS A 80 -3.96 8.69 19.73
CA HIS A 80 -2.51 8.63 19.76
C HIS A 80 -1.86 9.98 19.44
N LYS A 81 -0.78 10.29 20.15
CA LYS A 81 0.00 11.52 19.93
C LYS A 81 0.81 11.43 18.65
N GLY A 82 1.06 12.59 18.04
CA GLY A 82 1.94 12.70 16.88
C GLY A 82 1.27 12.32 15.58
N LEU A 83 2.12 11.96 14.61
CA LEU A 83 1.76 11.68 13.22
C LEU A 83 2.45 10.40 12.74
N VAL A 84 1.78 9.68 11.84
CA VAL A 84 2.38 8.57 11.10
C VAL A 84 2.38 8.86 9.61
N ILE A 85 3.55 9.03 9.01
CA ILE A 85 3.74 9.24 7.58
C ILE A 85 4.04 7.89 6.92
N CYS A 86 3.21 7.49 5.97
CA CYS A 86 3.30 6.25 5.24
C CYS A 86 3.81 6.50 3.82
N PHE A 87 4.79 5.71 3.37
CA PHE A 87 5.26 5.68 1.98
C PHE A 87 5.13 4.27 1.40
N GLY A 88 4.72 4.18 0.13
CA GLY A 88 4.69 2.93 -0.62
C GLY A 88 6.03 2.58 -1.26
N GLY A 89 6.02 1.57 -2.12
CA GLY A 89 7.23 0.99 -2.71
C GLY A 89 7.46 1.44 -4.16
N SER A 90 8.08 0.55 -4.93
CA SER A 90 8.35 0.77 -6.35
C SER A 90 7.10 0.74 -7.23
N ASP A 91 5.96 0.32 -6.68
CA ASP A 91 4.65 0.39 -7.33
C ASP A 91 4.14 1.83 -7.49
N GLY A 92 4.72 2.78 -6.76
CA GLY A 92 4.38 4.21 -6.85
C GLY A 92 3.17 4.61 -6.01
N GLY A 93 2.50 3.66 -5.35
CA GLY A 93 1.41 3.97 -4.43
C GLY A 93 1.90 4.68 -3.15
N PRO A 94 0.98 5.34 -2.41
CA PRO A 94 1.32 6.11 -1.22
C PRO A 94 1.27 5.29 0.09
N ASN A 95 1.12 3.96 -0.01
CA ASN A 95 0.82 3.06 1.12
C ASN A 95 -0.48 3.42 1.86
N PHE A 96 -1.54 3.64 1.06
CA PHE A 96 -2.87 4.05 1.51
C PHE A 96 -3.47 3.14 2.58
N GLU A 97 -3.42 1.83 2.38
CA GLU A 97 -4.07 0.86 3.28
C GLU A 97 -3.46 0.86 4.69
N THR A 98 -2.13 1.01 4.79
CA THR A 98 -1.46 1.11 6.10
C THR A 98 -1.88 2.39 6.83
N ALA A 99 -1.90 3.52 6.13
CA ALA A 99 -2.31 4.80 6.70
C ALA A 99 -3.78 4.76 7.16
N LYS A 100 -4.67 4.22 6.32
CA LYS A 100 -6.08 4.01 6.63
C LYS A 100 -6.25 3.18 7.90
N ARG A 101 -5.63 2.00 7.96
CA ARG A 101 -5.78 1.09 9.10
C ARG A 101 -5.31 1.73 10.41
N LEU A 102 -4.17 2.41 10.38
CA LEU A 102 -3.67 3.13 11.56
C LEU A 102 -4.60 4.28 11.96
N ALA A 103 -5.26 4.93 10.98
CA ALA A 103 -6.24 5.96 11.29
C ALA A 103 -7.51 5.41 11.91
N GLU A 104 -8.00 4.26 11.46
CA GLU A 104 -9.09 3.53 12.11
C GLU A 104 -8.74 3.14 13.56
N ASP A 105 -7.47 2.91 13.85
CA ASP A 105 -6.94 2.67 15.21
C ASP A 105 -6.70 3.98 16.03
N GLY A 106 -7.01 5.16 15.48
CA GLY A 106 -6.94 6.44 16.19
C GLY A 106 -5.63 7.21 16.06
N TYR A 107 -4.75 6.85 15.11
CA TYR A 107 -3.59 7.66 14.73
C TYR A 107 -3.98 8.70 13.67
N GLU A 108 -3.41 9.90 13.75
CA GLU A 108 -3.46 10.80 12.59
C GLU A 108 -2.35 10.43 11.62
N THR A 109 -2.69 10.15 10.37
CA THR A 109 -1.76 9.57 9.40
C THR A 109 -1.75 10.29 8.06
N PHE A 110 -0.65 10.11 7.34
CA PHE A 110 -0.50 10.53 5.96
C PHE A 110 -0.12 9.33 5.11
N ALA A 111 -0.75 9.14 3.96
CA ALA A 111 -0.25 8.30 2.88
C ALA A 111 0.30 9.21 1.79
N LEU A 112 1.63 9.26 1.63
CA LEU A 112 2.29 10.21 0.73
C LEU A 112 2.90 9.50 -0.49
N PHE A 113 2.75 10.11 -1.66
CA PHE A 113 3.41 9.68 -2.87
C PHE A 113 4.89 10.06 -2.83
N MET A 114 5.76 9.10 -3.12
CA MET A 114 7.20 9.34 -3.24
C MET A 114 7.59 9.90 -4.62
N PHE A 115 6.83 9.57 -5.66
CA PHE A 115 7.04 9.96 -7.05
C PHE A 115 5.76 9.79 -7.87
N GLY A 116 5.75 10.25 -9.12
CA GLY A 116 4.68 10.04 -10.10
C GLY A 116 3.58 11.10 -10.06
N MET A 117 3.58 11.97 -9.05
CA MET A 117 2.62 13.05 -8.94
C MET A 117 3.12 14.36 -9.55
N LYS A 118 2.26 15.38 -9.56
CA LYS A 118 2.62 16.73 -10.02
C LYS A 118 3.78 17.27 -9.17
N ASN A 119 4.66 18.05 -9.81
CA ASN A 119 5.90 18.58 -9.22
C ASN A 119 6.92 17.54 -8.68
N GLN A 120 6.64 16.23 -8.78
CA GLN A 120 7.57 15.17 -8.40
C GLN A 120 8.32 14.61 -9.63
N GLU A 121 9.35 13.81 -9.38
CA GLU A 121 9.90 12.96 -10.43
C GLU A 121 8.80 12.02 -10.96
N GLN A 122 8.63 11.94 -12.28
CA GLN A 122 7.53 11.19 -12.88
C GLN A 122 7.73 9.67 -12.86
N THR A 123 8.95 9.22 -12.55
CA THR A 123 9.32 7.81 -12.47
C THR A 123 10.21 7.58 -11.27
N LEU A 124 10.39 6.33 -10.87
CA LEU A 124 11.29 5.94 -9.79
C LEU A 124 12.77 6.13 -10.18
N ARG A 125 13.23 7.37 -10.27
CA ARG A 125 14.59 7.71 -10.69
C ARG A 125 15.04 8.99 -10.01
N LYS A 126 16.11 8.89 -9.21
CA LYS A 126 16.75 10.02 -8.51
C LYS A 126 15.73 10.87 -7.72
N ILE A 127 14.90 10.20 -6.91
CA ILE A 127 13.90 10.87 -6.08
C ILE A 127 14.61 11.84 -5.12
N PRO A 128 14.30 13.14 -5.14
CA PRO A 128 14.93 14.12 -4.26
C PRO A 128 14.47 13.91 -2.83
N LEU A 129 15.40 13.95 -1.87
CA LEU A 129 15.05 13.90 -0.44
C LEU A 129 14.45 15.23 0.02
N GLU A 130 14.82 16.32 -0.64
CA GLU A 130 14.37 17.70 -0.40
C GLU A 130 12.86 17.84 -0.50
N GLN A 131 12.14 16.94 -1.18
CA GLN A 131 10.67 16.98 -1.22
C GLN A 131 10.02 16.77 0.14
N PHE A 132 10.76 16.19 1.10
CA PHE A 132 10.29 16.05 2.47
C PHE A 132 10.24 17.39 3.23
N GLU A 133 10.92 18.43 2.75
CA GLU A 133 10.83 19.78 3.33
C GLU A 133 9.41 20.36 3.17
N ASP A 134 8.74 20.06 2.06
CA ASP A 134 7.35 20.45 1.82
C ASP A 134 6.42 19.74 2.83
N VAL A 135 6.74 18.49 3.19
CA VAL A 135 6.02 17.71 4.22
C VAL A 135 6.18 18.33 5.60
N ILE A 136 7.41 18.65 6.01
CA ILE A 136 7.68 19.28 7.30
C ILE A 136 7.04 20.67 7.38
N SER A 137 7.10 21.45 6.31
CA SER A 137 6.49 22.78 6.24
C SER A 137 4.98 22.69 6.42
N TYR A 138 4.30 21.82 5.65
CA TYR A 138 2.87 21.60 5.78
C TYR A 138 2.47 21.18 7.20
N ILE A 139 3.18 20.23 7.79
CA ILE A 139 2.91 19.72 9.14
C ILE A 139 3.07 20.82 10.20
N ASN A 140 4.11 21.64 10.12
CA ASN A 140 4.35 22.73 11.06
C ASN A 140 3.30 23.85 10.96
N GLU A 141 2.81 24.13 9.75
CA GLU A 141 1.80 25.15 9.51
C GLU A 141 0.40 24.70 9.91
N ASN A 142 0.06 23.43 9.68
CA ASN A 142 -1.32 22.94 9.74
C ASN A 142 -1.63 22.07 10.97
N ILE A 143 -0.62 21.62 11.73
CA ILE A 143 -0.80 20.64 12.82
C ILE A 143 -0.01 21.05 14.06
N LYS A 144 -0.74 21.38 15.14
CA LYS A 144 -0.13 21.81 16.41
C LYS A 144 0.55 20.68 17.18
N ASP A 145 -0.14 19.56 17.37
CA ASP A 145 0.36 18.40 18.13
C ASP A 145 0.96 17.34 17.19
N ASN A 146 1.96 17.76 16.42
CA ASN A 146 2.53 16.98 15.32
C ASN A 146 3.67 16.03 15.74
N LYS A 147 4.02 16.00 17.03
CA LYS A 147 5.09 15.16 17.58
C LYS A 147 4.57 13.99 18.44
N PRO A 148 5.21 12.81 18.38
CA PRO A 148 6.34 12.46 17.51
C PRO A 148 5.93 12.25 16.04
N ILE A 149 6.86 12.43 15.10
CA ILE A 149 6.69 12.06 13.69
C ILE A 149 7.29 10.67 13.49
N SER A 150 6.45 9.71 13.13
CA SER A 150 6.86 8.35 12.81
C SER A 150 6.73 8.09 11.32
N VAL A 151 7.70 7.43 10.71
CA VAL A 151 7.64 7.07 9.27
C VAL A 151 7.53 5.56 9.12
N VAL A 152 6.52 5.11 8.39
CA VAL A 152 6.28 3.70 8.03
C VAL A 152 6.45 3.56 6.52
N ALA A 153 7.33 2.68 6.05
CA ALA A 153 7.54 2.53 4.62
C ALA A 153 7.88 1.11 4.19
N ALA A 154 7.53 0.77 2.95
CA ALA A 154 7.68 -0.58 2.39
C ALA A 154 8.64 -0.60 1.19
N SER A 155 9.45 -1.66 1.09
CA SER A 155 10.33 -1.96 -0.04
C SER A 155 11.19 -0.76 -0.45
N LYS A 156 11.04 -0.23 -1.67
CA LYS A 156 11.78 0.97 -2.11
C LYS A 156 11.49 2.21 -1.25
N GLY A 157 10.29 2.33 -0.72
CA GLY A 157 9.94 3.37 0.26
C GLY A 157 10.70 3.21 1.56
N ALA A 158 11.02 1.98 1.99
CA ALA A 158 11.81 1.75 3.20
C ALA A 158 13.25 2.26 3.04
N GLU A 159 13.87 2.05 1.86
CA GLU A 159 15.15 2.66 1.52
C GLU A 159 15.05 4.19 1.51
N TYR A 160 14.01 4.75 0.90
CA TYR A 160 13.78 6.20 0.89
C TYR A 160 13.63 6.78 2.29
N ALA A 161 12.79 6.18 3.14
CA ALA A 161 12.55 6.60 4.51
C ALA A 161 13.82 6.51 5.37
N LEU A 162 14.67 5.49 5.17
CA LEU A 162 15.96 5.40 5.84
C LEU A 162 16.90 6.56 5.46
N ASN A 163 16.93 6.93 4.18
CA ASN A 163 17.70 8.09 3.72
C ASN A 163 17.13 9.40 4.29
N LEU A 164 15.80 9.55 4.34
CA LEU A 164 15.16 10.71 4.98
C LEU A 164 15.57 10.84 6.45
N ALA A 165 15.49 9.76 7.23
CA ALA A 165 15.86 9.76 8.65
C ALA A 165 17.34 10.10 8.89
N SER A 166 18.22 9.86 7.91
CA SER A 166 19.63 10.29 7.99
C SER A 166 19.85 11.79 7.77
N LYS A 167 18.88 12.47 7.13
CA LYS A 167 18.96 13.90 6.75
C LYS A 167 18.08 14.80 7.62
N TYR A 168 16.94 14.30 8.07
CA TYR A 168 15.91 15.07 8.78
C TYR A 168 15.76 14.57 10.22
N SER A 169 16.23 15.38 11.18
CA SER A 169 16.16 15.08 12.61
C SER A 169 14.73 15.19 13.18
N GLU A 170 13.79 15.69 12.37
CA GLU A 170 12.38 15.77 12.68
C GLU A 170 11.71 14.39 12.71
N ILE A 171 12.30 13.35 12.13
CA ILE A 171 11.78 11.98 12.17
C ILE A 171 12.19 11.33 13.49
N ASP A 172 11.20 11.05 14.35
CA ASP A 172 11.42 10.52 15.70
C ASP A 172 11.46 8.98 15.70
N ASN A 173 10.64 8.33 14.87
CA ASN A 173 10.56 6.86 14.78
C ASN A 173 10.53 6.39 13.33
N LEU A 174 11.06 5.18 13.09
CA LEU A 174 11.13 4.58 11.77
C LEU A 174 10.72 3.10 11.81
N ILE A 175 9.79 2.72 10.94
CA ILE A 175 9.33 1.34 10.73
C ILE A 175 9.54 0.99 9.26
N LEU A 176 10.46 0.07 9.01
CA LEU A 176 10.89 -0.30 7.66
C LEU A 176 10.48 -1.75 7.35
N MET A 177 9.69 -1.93 6.30
CA MET A 177 9.24 -3.24 5.83
C MET A 177 9.94 -3.56 4.49
N ALA A 178 10.52 -4.75 4.37
CA ALA A 178 11.22 -5.20 3.16
C ALA A 178 10.26 -5.73 2.10
#